data_AF-A0AA90Q386-F1
#
_entry.id   AF-A0AA90Q386-F1
#
_cell.length_a   1.000
_cell.length_b   1.000
_cell.length_c   1.000
_cell.angle_alpha   90.00
_cell.angle_beta   90.00
_cell.angle_gamma   90.00
#
_symmetry.space_group_name_H-M   'P 1'
#
loop_
_entity.id
_entity.type
_entity.pdbx_description
1 polymer ?
#
loop_
_entity_poly.entity_id
_entity_poly.type
_entity_poly.pdbx_seq_one_letter_code
_entity_poly.pdbx_strand_id
1 'polypeptide(L)'
;MNAALLSPVPAWARWALLLAACGCIFLLGQLRGERRAGEAHIAYVGKQANQAVKVAKAQIQVLVRTETKYRDRVQKIYVKGDEIEKQVPVYVSAADSRTYGVNAGFVRSYDAAWTNEPAGPASDTDREPAAVSLTDIAEADAHNARSCFAWREQALGLREAYVGLQAVMNGGQVKDVPE
;
A
#
# COMPACT_ATOMS: atom_id res chain seq x y z
N MET A 1 77.44 39.90 39.15
CA MET A 1 76.92 39.10 38.03
C MET A 1 77.51 37.70 38.15
N ASN A 2 76.79 36.76 38.77
CA ASN A 2 77.20 35.36 38.86
C ASN A 2 76.15 34.51 38.13
N ALA A 3 76.61 33.83 37.08
CA ALA A 3 75.81 32.98 36.22
C ALA A 3 75.39 31.70 36.95
N ALA A 4 74.27 31.74 37.65
CA ALA A 4 73.53 30.55 38.06
C ALA A 4 72.77 29.99 36.85
N LEU A 5 73.50 29.41 35.91
CA LEU A 5 72.96 28.73 34.73
C LEU A 5 72.83 27.22 35.02
N LEU A 6 71.58 26.76 35.13
CA LEU A 6 71.08 25.48 34.62
C LEU A 6 71.92 24.22 34.93
N SER A 7 71.65 23.55 36.05
CA SER A 7 72.01 22.13 36.20
C SER A 7 71.30 21.30 35.12
N PRO A 8 72.01 20.46 34.33
CA PRO A 8 71.36 19.65 33.31
C PRO A 8 70.42 18.64 33.97
N VAL A 9 69.14 18.67 33.59
CA VAL A 9 68.15 17.67 33.99
C VAL A 9 68.72 16.25 33.82
N PRO A 10 68.61 15.36 34.82
CA PRO A 10 69.12 14.00 34.73
C PRO A 10 68.58 13.28 33.49
N ALA A 11 69.43 12.48 32.82
CA ALA A 11 69.07 11.85 31.56
C ALA A 11 67.78 11.00 31.65
N TRP A 12 67.58 10.27 32.76
CA TRP A 12 66.37 9.46 32.99
C TRP A 12 65.08 10.30 33.01
N ALA A 13 65.12 11.52 33.56
CA ALA A 13 63.96 12.39 33.66
C ALA A 13 63.59 12.98 32.29
N ARG A 14 64.58 13.23 31.42
CA ARG A 14 64.36 13.66 30.03
C ARG A 14 63.69 12.55 29.22
N TRP A 15 64.16 11.30 29.37
CA TRP A 15 63.53 10.13 28.73
C TRP A 15 62.12 9.87 29.24
N ALA A 16 61.88 9.97 30.55
CA ALA A 16 60.54 9.83 31.12
C ALA A 16 59.57 10.90 30.58
N LEU A 17 60.01 12.15 30.45
CA LEU A 17 59.21 13.23 29.89
C LEU A 17 58.92 13.02 28.39
N LEU A 18 59.89 12.54 27.62
CA LEU A 18 59.69 12.16 26.22
C LEU A 18 58.67 11.02 26.07
N LEU A 19 58.78 9.97 26.88
CA LEU A 19 57.82 8.86 26.87
C LEU A 19 56.41 9.33 27.25
N ALA A 20 56.29 10.18 28.26
CA ALA A 20 55.01 10.79 28.64
C ALA A 20 54.43 11.63 27.50
N ALA A 21 55.25 12.46 26.84
CA ALA A 21 54.83 13.26 25.69
C ALA A 21 54.36 12.39 24.52
N CYS A 22 55.10 11.32 24.20
CA CYS A 22 54.70 10.33 23.19
C CYS A 22 53.37 9.65 23.55
N GLY A 23 53.19 9.25 24.80
CA GLY A 23 51.93 8.67 25.30
C GLY A 23 50.75 9.64 25.18
N CYS A 24 50.93 10.91 25.54
CA CYS A 24 49.91 11.95 25.38
C CYS A 24 49.54 12.16 23.91
N ILE A 25 50.53 12.23 23.01
CA ILE A 25 50.29 12.37 21.56
C ILE A 25 49.53 11.15 21.02
N PHE A 26 49.90 9.94 21.44
CA PHE A 26 49.21 8.71 21.05
C PHE A 26 47.75 8.71 21.50
N LEU A 27 47.47 9.02 22.78
CA LEU A 27 46.11 9.08 23.32
C LEU A 27 45.26 10.17 22.64
N LEU A 28 45.83 11.35 22.39
CA LEU A 28 45.15 12.41 21.63
C LEU A 28 44.88 11.99 20.19
N GLY A 29 45.79 11.23 19.57
CA GLY A 29 45.60 10.62 18.26
C GLY A 29 44.42 9.64 18.24
N GLN A 30 44.36 8.72 19.21
CA GLN A 30 43.26 7.77 19.36
C GLN A 30 41.92 8.48 19.58
N LEU A 31 41.86 9.43 20.52
CA LEU A 31 40.66 10.22 20.80
C LEU A 31 40.17 11.00 19.58
N ARG A 32 41.08 11.57 18.78
CA ARG A 32 40.73 12.24 17.51
C ARG A 32 40.23 11.25 16.46
N GLY A 33 40.84 10.07 16.39
CA GLY A 33 40.43 8.97 15.51
C GLY A 33 39.00 8.50 15.82
N GLU A 34 38.73 8.18 17.08
CA GLU A 34 37.41 7.75 17.56
C GLU A 34 36.34 8.82 17.33
N ARG A 35 36.65 10.10 17.58
CA ARG A 35 35.72 11.21 17.29
C ARG A 35 35.38 11.30 15.81
N ARG A 36 36.37 11.26 14.92
CA ARG A 36 36.14 11.28 13.46
C ARG A 36 35.33 10.07 12.99
N ALA A 37 35.63 8.89 13.52
CA ALA A 37 34.87 7.68 13.22
C ALA A 37 33.42 7.79 13.71
N GLY A 38 33.20 8.31 14.92
CA GLY A 38 31.88 8.57 15.49
C GLY A 38 31.08 9.60 14.68
N GLU A 39 31.69 10.73 14.32
CA GLU A 39 31.08 11.76 13.46
C GLU A 39 30.68 11.19 12.09
N ALA A 40 31.56 10.40 11.46
CA ALA A 40 31.28 9.75 10.19
C ALA A 40 30.13 8.73 10.30
N HIS A 41 30.09 7.96 11.39
CA HIS A 41 29.02 7.00 11.65
C HIS A 41 27.67 7.69 11.90
N ILE A 42 27.64 8.73 12.75
CA ILE A 42 26.43 9.53 13.01
C ILE A 42 25.93 10.18 11.71
N ALA A 43 26.83 10.73 10.90
CA ALA A 43 26.47 11.31 9.61
C ALA A 43 25.91 10.26 8.64
N TYR A 44 26.46 9.05 8.63
CA TYR A 44 25.96 7.94 7.82
C TYR A 44 24.56 7.48 8.28
N VAL A 45 24.38 7.22 9.56
CA VAL A 45 23.08 6.85 10.15
C VAL A 45 22.05 7.95 9.93
N GLY A 46 22.44 9.21 10.10
CA GLY A 46 21.59 10.37 9.83
C GLY A 46 21.16 10.46 8.37
N LYS A 47 22.06 10.20 7.40
CA LYS A 47 21.70 10.10 5.98
C LYS A 47 20.70 8.97 5.74
N GLN A 48 20.92 7.80 6.31
CA GLN A 48 20.02 6.65 6.15
C GLN A 48 18.64 6.93 6.73
N ALA A 49 18.56 7.51 7.94
CA ALA A 49 17.31 7.91 8.57
C ALA A 49 16.55 8.94 7.72
N ASN A 50 17.25 9.94 7.17
CA ASN A 50 16.64 10.94 6.30
C ASN A 50 16.09 10.33 5.01
N GLN A 51 16.79 9.37 4.40
CA GLN A 51 16.26 8.66 3.23
C GLN A 51 15.04 7.82 3.58
N ALA A 52 15.07 7.09 4.70
CA ALA A 52 13.94 6.29 5.16
C ALA A 52 12.69 7.17 5.39
N VAL A 53 12.83 8.31 6.06
CA VAL A 53 11.74 9.27 6.26
C VAL A 53 11.21 9.83 4.93
N LYS A 54 12.11 10.14 3.98
CA LYS A 54 11.72 10.63 2.66
C LYS A 54 10.89 9.60 1.89
N VAL A 55 11.32 8.33 1.87
CA VAL A 55 10.60 7.25 1.22
C VAL A 55 9.26 7.01 1.91
N ALA A 56 9.23 6.92 3.24
CA ALA A 56 8.00 6.73 4.00
C ALA A 56 6.97 7.85 3.73
N LYS A 57 7.41 9.11 3.70
CA LYS A 57 6.56 10.25 3.34
C LYS A 57 5.98 10.11 1.93
N ALA A 58 6.80 9.70 0.96
CA ALA A 58 6.34 9.48 -0.41
C ALA A 58 5.33 8.33 -0.51
N GLN A 59 5.56 7.23 0.21
CA GLN A 59 4.64 6.09 0.28
C GLN A 59 3.27 6.50 0.84
N ILE A 60 3.25 7.26 1.94
CA ILE A 60 2.01 7.79 2.53
C ILE A 60 1.26 8.67 1.52
N GLN A 61 1.96 9.54 0.80
CA GLN A 61 1.34 10.40 -0.21
C GLN A 61 0.71 9.59 -1.36
N VAL A 62 1.39 8.54 -1.83
CA VAL A 62 0.82 7.62 -2.82
C VAL A 62 -0.45 6.98 -2.30
N LEU A 63 -0.41 6.39 -1.10
CA LEU A 63 -1.55 5.70 -0.49
C LEU A 63 -2.75 6.63 -0.27
N VAL A 64 -2.53 7.81 0.30
CA VAL A 64 -3.62 8.79 0.52
C VAL A 64 -4.25 9.22 -0.80
N ARG A 65 -3.43 9.46 -1.84
CA ARG A 65 -3.93 9.85 -3.17
C ARG A 65 -4.76 8.74 -3.81
N THR A 66 -4.25 7.51 -3.81
CA THR A 66 -4.94 6.37 -4.43
C THR A 66 -6.19 5.99 -3.65
N GLU A 67 -6.15 6.00 -2.31
CA GLU A 67 -7.33 5.79 -1.47
C GLU A 67 -8.41 6.83 -1.75
N THR A 68 -8.05 8.12 -1.80
CA THR A 68 -9.02 9.19 -2.09
C THR A 68 -9.71 8.98 -3.43
N LYS A 69 -8.93 8.70 -4.49
CA LYS A 69 -9.46 8.40 -5.83
C LYS A 69 -10.37 7.17 -5.84
N TYR A 70 -9.93 6.09 -5.19
CA TYR A 70 -10.67 4.84 -5.12
C TYR A 70 -12.01 5.02 -4.39
N ARG A 71 -12.01 5.69 -3.22
CA ARG A 71 -13.23 5.92 -2.43
C ARG A 71 -14.25 6.75 -3.19
N ASP A 72 -13.82 7.77 -3.91
CA ASP A 72 -14.70 8.57 -4.78
C ASP A 72 -15.32 7.73 -5.91
N ARG A 73 -14.51 6.91 -6.61
CA ARG A 73 -14.98 6.02 -7.67
C ARG A 73 -16.00 5.00 -7.17
N VAL A 74 -15.72 4.36 -6.03
CA VAL A 74 -16.64 3.41 -5.41
C VAL A 74 -17.93 4.11 -4.97
N GLN A 75 -17.85 5.27 -4.32
CA GLN A 75 -19.05 6.01 -3.92
C GLN A 75 -19.95 6.32 -5.12
N LYS A 76 -19.39 6.76 -6.24
CA LYS A 76 -20.14 7.01 -7.49
C LYS A 76 -20.83 5.75 -8.01
N ILE A 77 -20.17 4.59 -7.94
CA ILE A 77 -20.76 3.31 -8.31
C ILE A 77 -21.93 2.96 -7.39
N TYR A 78 -21.76 3.12 -6.07
CA TYR A 78 -22.85 2.81 -5.14
C TYR A 78 -24.04 3.73 -5.34
N VAL A 79 -23.84 5.04 -5.53
CA VAL A 79 -24.94 5.99 -5.78
C VAL A 79 -25.68 5.67 -7.07
N LYS A 80 -24.96 5.45 -8.18
CA LYS A 80 -25.59 5.11 -9.47
C LYS A 80 -26.25 3.73 -9.43
N GLY A 81 -25.62 2.76 -8.77
CA GLY A 81 -26.16 1.42 -8.62
C GLY A 81 -27.47 1.42 -7.84
N ASP A 82 -27.57 2.17 -6.73
CA ASP A 82 -28.82 2.34 -5.98
C ASP A 82 -29.93 2.95 -6.84
N GLU A 83 -29.58 3.91 -7.71
CA GLU A 83 -30.54 4.54 -8.62
C GLU A 83 -31.06 3.54 -9.66
N ILE A 84 -30.16 2.76 -10.27
CA ILE A 84 -30.50 1.74 -11.28
C ILE A 84 -31.37 0.63 -10.65
N GLU A 85 -30.98 0.13 -9.48
CA GLU A 85 -31.72 -0.92 -8.75
C GLU A 85 -33.15 -0.45 -8.42
N LYS A 86 -33.33 0.79 -7.95
CA LYS A 86 -34.65 1.38 -7.70
C LYS A 86 -35.51 1.57 -8.95
N GLN A 87 -34.88 1.68 -10.12
CA GLN A 87 -35.61 1.81 -11.40
C GLN A 87 -36.07 0.45 -11.94
N VAL A 88 -35.64 -0.68 -11.38
CA VAL A 88 -36.02 -2.02 -11.87
C VAL A 88 -37.54 -2.18 -12.00
N PRO A 89 -38.39 -1.82 -11.01
CA PRO A 89 -39.84 -2.00 -11.12
C PRO A 89 -40.50 -1.12 -12.21
N VAL A 90 -39.82 -0.08 -12.69
CA VAL A 90 -40.29 0.76 -13.81
C VAL A 90 -40.16 0.02 -15.13
N TYR A 91 -39.12 -0.82 -15.28
CA TYR A 91 -38.84 -1.57 -16.50
C TYR A 91 -39.35 -3.02 -16.45
N VAL A 92 -39.39 -3.63 -15.26
CA VAL A 92 -39.86 -4.99 -15.01
C VAL A 92 -40.91 -4.95 -13.92
N SER A 93 -42.16 -4.76 -14.33
CA SER A 93 -43.26 -4.54 -13.41
C SER A 93 -43.73 -5.84 -12.74
N ALA A 94 -44.45 -5.70 -11.64
CA ALA A 94 -45.12 -6.84 -11.01
C ALA A 94 -46.16 -7.51 -11.94
N ALA A 95 -46.70 -6.80 -12.95
CA ALA A 95 -47.60 -7.39 -13.94
C ALA A 95 -46.84 -8.28 -14.94
N ASP A 96 -45.62 -7.89 -15.32
CA ASP A 96 -44.74 -8.71 -16.14
C ASP A 96 -44.39 -10.01 -15.42
N SER A 97 -44.03 -9.92 -14.13
CA SER A 97 -43.76 -11.09 -13.27
C SER A 97 -44.95 -12.04 -13.09
N ARG A 98 -46.19 -11.60 -13.34
CA ARG A 98 -47.39 -12.46 -13.34
C ARG A 98 -47.67 -13.09 -14.70
N THR A 99 -47.20 -12.45 -15.77
CA THR A 99 -47.49 -12.84 -17.16
C THR A 99 -46.39 -13.74 -17.71
N TYR A 100 -45.16 -13.46 -17.32
CA TYR A 100 -43.95 -14.08 -17.78
C TYR A 100 -43.19 -14.69 -16.59
N GLY A 101 -42.42 -15.73 -16.86
CA GLY A 101 -41.58 -16.38 -15.86
C GLY A 101 -40.39 -17.07 -16.50
N VAL A 102 -39.46 -17.49 -15.66
CA VAL A 102 -38.33 -18.33 -16.06
C VAL A 102 -38.59 -19.78 -15.64
N ASN A 103 -37.88 -20.71 -16.27
CA ASN A 103 -37.96 -22.13 -15.95
C ASN A 103 -36.94 -22.52 -14.86
N ALA A 104 -37.14 -23.66 -14.20
CA ALA A 104 -36.25 -24.16 -13.15
C ALA A 104 -34.80 -24.33 -13.64
N GLY A 105 -34.60 -24.67 -14.93
CA GLY A 105 -33.29 -24.75 -15.55
C GLY A 105 -32.54 -23.41 -15.62
N PHE A 106 -33.25 -22.28 -15.77
CA PHE A 106 -32.65 -20.95 -15.70
C PHE A 106 -32.04 -20.71 -14.31
N VAL A 107 -32.83 -20.98 -13.25
CA VAL A 107 -32.39 -20.80 -11.86
C VAL A 107 -31.21 -21.72 -11.55
N ARG A 108 -31.28 -23.01 -11.93
CA ARG A 108 -30.16 -23.94 -11.72
C ARG A 108 -28.87 -23.47 -12.42
N SER A 109 -28.98 -22.96 -13.65
CA SER A 109 -27.83 -22.41 -14.37
C SER A 109 -27.29 -21.14 -13.74
N TYR A 110 -28.17 -20.28 -13.22
CA TYR A 110 -27.79 -19.05 -12.52
C TYR A 110 -27.05 -19.38 -11.23
N ASP A 111 -27.61 -20.25 -10.39
CA ASP A 111 -26.99 -20.66 -9.12
C ASP A 111 -25.62 -21.30 -9.33
N ALA A 112 -25.50 -22.17 -10.35
CA ALA A 112 -24.23 -22.78 -10.74
C ALA A 112 -23.15 -21.73 -11.06
N ALA A 113 -23.51 -20.63 -11.72
CA ALA A 113 -22.59 -19.53 -12.00
C ALA A 113 -22.12 -18.84 -10.71
N TRP A 114 -23.00 -18.70 -9.71
CA TRP A 114 -22.69 -18.07 -8.42
C TRP A 114 -21.94 -18.97 -7.45
N THR A 115 -22.13 -20.29 -7.52
CA THR A 115 -21.35 -21.25 -6.74
C THR A 115 -20.03 -21.61 -7.40
N ASN A 116 -19.82 -21.22 -8.66
CA ASN A 116 -18.69 -21.66 -9.49
C ASN A 116 -18.57 -23.19 -9.56
N GLU A 117 -19.72 -23.87 -9.63
CA GLU A 117 -19.82 -25.32 -9.72
C GLU A 117 -20.72 -25.68 -10.91
N PRO A 118 -20.40 -26.73 -11.70
CA PRO A 118 -21.24 -27.12 -12.83
C PRO A 118 -22.67 -27.47 -12.38
N ALA A 119 -23.67 -27.00 -13.13
CA ALA A 119 -25.09 -27.28 -12.86
C ALA A 119 -25.49 -28.77 -12.99
N GLY A 120 -24.57 -29.63 -13.43
CA GLY A 120 -24.84 -31.02 -13.77
C GLY A 120 -25.56 -31.20 -15.12
N PRO A 121 -25.92 -32.44 -15.48
CA PRO A 121 -26.69 -32.73 -16.69
C PRO A 121 -28.08 -32.09 -16.64
N ALA A 122 -28.61 -31.74 -17.81
CA ALA A 122 -29.99 -31.27 -17.93
C ALA A 122 -31.00 -32.37 -17.55
N SER A 123 -32.14 -31.94 -17.00
CA SER A 123 -33.25 -32.80 -16.58
C SER A 123 -34.56 -32.27 -17.16
N ASP A 124 -35.55 -33.15 -17.36
CA ASP A 124 -36.88 -32.74 -17.82
C ASP A 124 -37.54 -31.74 -16.85
N THR A 125 -37.24 -31.86 -15.55
CA THR A 125 -37.70 -30.92 -14.51
C THR A 125 -37.22 -29.49 -14.73
N ASP A 126 -36.18 -29.27 -15.54
CA ASP A 126 -35.70 -27.94 -15.88
C ASP A 126 -36.70 -27.13 -16.67
N ARG A 127 -37.66 -27.79 -17.33
CA ARG A 127 -38.69 -27.15 -18.14
C ARG A 127 -39.86 -26.61 -17.32
N GLU A 128 -39.96 -27.02 -16.05
CA GLU A 128 -41.01 -26.55 -15.16
C GLU A 128 -40.84 -25.07 -14.79
N PRO A 129 -41.93 -24.33 -14.52
CA PRO A 129 -41.85 -22.95 -14.06
C PRO A 129 -41.09 -22.82 -12.74
N ALA A 130 -40.21 -21.82 -12.64
CA ALA A 130 -39.59 -21.45 -11.38
C ALA A 130 -40.48 -20.48 -10.60
N ALA A 131 -40.52 -20.61 -9.27
CA ALA A 131 -41.25 -19.70 -8.38
C ALA A 131 -40.42 -18.44 -8.03
N VAL A 132 -39.73 -17.86 -9.02
CA VAL A 132 -38.92 -16.64 -8.87
C VAL A 132 -39.48 -15.58 -9.81
N SER A 133 -39.76 -14.37 -9.30
CA SER A 133 -40.32 -13.31 -10.12
C SER A 133 -39.26 -12.67 -11.03
N LEU A 134 -39.68 -12.12 -12.18
CA LEU A 134 -38.77 -11.39 -13.07
C LEU A 134 -38.22 -10.13 -12.41
N THR A 135 -39.02 -9.48 -11.55
CA THR A 135 -38.60 -8.31 -10.79
C THR A 135 -37.46 -8.68 -9.83
N ASP A 136 -37.57 -9.80 -9.08
CA ASP A 136 -36.50 -10.25 -8.18
C ASP A 136 -35.21 -10.56 -8.95
N ILE A 137 -35.32 -11.21 -10.11
CA ILE A 137 -34.15 -11.53 -10.97
C ILE A 137 -33.47 -10.25 -11.44
N ALA A 138 -34.24 -9.26 -11.90
CA ALA A 138 -33.71 -8.00 -12.38
C ALA A 138 -33.09 -7.14 -11.25
N GLU A 139 -33.69 -7.15 -10.06
CA GLU A 139 -33.12 -6.48 -8.88
C GLU A 139 -31.81 -7.14 -8.46
N ALA A 140 -31.78 -8.47 -8.39
CA ALA A 140 -30.56 -9.22 -8.09
C ALA A 140 -29.45 -8.94 -9.12
N ASP A 141 -29.77 -8.93 -10.42
CA ASP A 141 -28.78 -8.65 -11.47
C ASP A 141 -28.23 -7.21 -11.37
N ALA A 142 -29.09 -6.21 -11.16
CA ALA A 142 -28.68 -4.83 -10.97
C ALA A 142 -27.76 -4.68 -9.73
N HIS A 143 -28.14 -5.31 -8.62
CA HIS A 143 -27.35 -5.34 -7.39
C HIS A 143 -25.97 -5.98 -7.60
N ASN A 144 -25.95 -7.12 -8.30
CA ASN A 144 -24.73 -7.86 -8.60
C ASN A 144 -23.80 -7.09 -9.54
N ALA A 145 -24.34 -6.48 -10.58
CA ALA A 145 -23.58 -5.63 -11.50
C ALA A 145 -22.91 -4.47 -10.76
N ARG A 146 -23.63 -3.78 -9.87
CA ARG A 146 -23.08 -2.73 -9.00
C ARG A 146 -21.91 -3.26 -8.16
N SER A 147 -22.08 -4.41 -7.51
CA SER A 147 -21.04 -5.03 -6.68
C SER A 147 -19.80 -5.38 -7.51
N CYS A 148 -19.98 -5.94 -8.71
CA CYS A 148 -18.88 -6.22 -9.65
C CYS A 148 -18.12 -4.95 -10.06
N PHE A 149 -18.82 -3.85 -10.35
CA PHE A 149 -18.15 -2.57 -10.62
C PHE A 149 -17.36 -2.06 -9.42
N ALA A 150 -17.88 -2.18 -8.20
CA ALA A 150 -17.18 -1.77 -6.98
C ALA A 150 -15.91 -2.60 -6.76
N TRP A 151 -15.98 -3.93 -6.91
CA TRP A 151 -14.82 -4.81 -6.83
C TRP A 151 -13.78 -4.51 -7.92
N ARG A 152 -14.22 -4.19 -9.14
CA ARG A 152 -13.32 -3.75 -10.21
C ARG A 152 -12.53 -2.50 -9.81
N GLU A 153 -13.19 -1.47 -9.27
CA GLU A 153 -12.49 -0.26 -8.83
C GLU A 153 -11.56 -0.53 -7.63
N GLN A 154 -11.91 -1.48 -6.76
CA GLN A 154 -11.00 -1.91 -5.69
C GLN A 154 -9.74 -2.56 -6.24
N ALA A 155 -9.87 -3.47 -7.20
CA ALA A 155 -8.72 -4.11 -7.85
C ALA A 155 -7.83 -3.08 -8.58
N LEU A 156 -8.45 -2.12 -9.29
CA LEU A 156 -7.74 -1.04 -9.96
C LEU A 156 -7.01 -0.13 -8.96
N GLY A 157 -7.68 0.30 -7.89
CA GLY A 157 -7.09 1.13 -6.84
C GLY A 157 -5.90 0.44 -6.13
N LEU A 158 -6.01 -0.86 -5.85
CA LEU A 158 -4.90 -1.65 -5.30
C LEU A 158 -3.71 -1.73 -6.27
N ARG A 159 -3.97 -1.93 -7.56
CA ARG A 159 -2.93 -1.96 -8.60
C ARG A 159 -2.23 -0.61 -8.72
N GLU A 160 -2.99 0.49 -8.75
CA GLU A 160 -2.45 1.85 -8.78
C GLU A 160 -1.57 2.13 -7.55
N ALA A 161 -2.03 1.76 -6.36
CA ALA A 161 -1.27 1.89 -5.12
C ALA A 161 0.03 1.08 -5.16
N TYR A 162 -0.03 -0.18 -5.60
CA TYR A 162 1.15 -1.05 -5.72
C TYR A 162 2.21 -0.47 -6.67
N VAL A 163 1.80 -0.06 -7.87
CA VAL A 163 2.71 0.53 -8.87
C VAL A 163 3.32 1.83 -8.34
N GLY A 164 2.51 2.68 -7.69
CA GLY A 164 3.00 3.92 -7.10
C GLY A 164 3.99 3.70 -5.96
N LEU A 165 3.74 2.71 -5.09
CA LEU A 165 4.66 2.33 -4.01
C LEU A 165 5.98 1.82 -4.58
N GLN A 166 5.93 0.96 -5.60
CA GLN A 166 7.13 0.45 -6.26
C GLN A 166 7.98 1.58 -6.86
N ALA A 167 7.34 2.57 -7.51
CA ALA A 167 8.04 3.72 -8.08
C ALA A 167 8.79 4.53 -7.01
N VAL A 168 8.14 4.88 -5.89
CA VAL A 168 8.77 5.69 -4.83
C VAL A 168 9.83 4.93 -4.04
N MET A 169 9.68 3.61 -3.88
CA MET A 169 10.69 2.75 -3.27
C MET A 169 11.96 2.64 -4.14
N ASN A 170 11.80 2.69 -5.47
CA ASN A 170 12.91 2.63 -6.42
C ASN A 170 13.53 4.01 -6.73
N GLY A 171 13.21 5.04 -5.94
CA GLY A 171 13.79 6.39 -6.06
C GLY A 171 13.02 7.35 -6.96
N GLY A 172 11.87 6.94 -7.51
CA GLY A 172 10.94 7.82 -8.22
C GLY A 172 10.26 8.81 -7.28
N GLN A 173 9.67 9.88 -7.85
CA GLN A 173 8.88 10.84 -7.08
C GLN A 173 7.39 10.56 -7.22
N VAL A 174 6.60 11.03 -6.25
CA VAL A 174 5.13 10.87 -6.25
C VAL A 174 4.47 11.44 -7.51
N LYS A 175 5.05 12.50 -8.10
CA LYS A 175 4.59 13.11 -9.35
C LYS A 175 4.79 12.21 -10.59
N ASP A 176 5.71 11.25 -10.50
CA ASP A 176 6.03 10.32 -11.58
C ASP A 176 5.10 9.09 -11.56
N VAL A 177 4.26 8.96 -10.53
CA VAL A 177 3.25 7.90 -10.43
C VAL A 177 2.10 8.24 -11.38
N PRO A 178 1.80 7.35 -12.37
CA PRO A 178 0.74 7.59 -13.34
C PRO A 178 -0.61 7.83 -12.67
N GLU A 179 -1.41 8.71 -13.28
CA GLU A 179 -2.75 9.07 -12.79
C GLU A 179 -3.79 7.97 -12.95
#